data_AF-A0A932SLB3-F1
#
_entry.id   AF-A0A932SLB3-F1
#
_cell.length_a   1.000
_cell.length_b   1.000
_cell.length_c   1.000
_cell.angle_alpha   90.00
_cell.angle_beta   90.00
_cell.angle_gamma   90.00
#
_symmetry.space_group_name_H-M   'P 1'
#
loop_
_entity.id
_entity.type
_entity.pdbx_description
1 polymer ?
#
loop_
_entity_poly.entity_id
_entity_poly.type
_entity_poly.pdbx_seq_one_letter_code
_entity_poly.pdbx_strand_id
1 'polypeptide(L)' 'MDQVYPIVEGPVGRTNIVLDDGLIKRAMQVSGAKTKRQAVDWALRELVARRSVYQALRKLRGKLPWEGDVRTWRRTRS' A
#
# COMPACT_ATOMS: atom_id res chain seq x y z
N MET A 1 9.40 -17.07 -5.14
CA MET A 1 8.83 -15.75 -5.49
C MET A 1 7.58 -16.00 -6.32
N ASP A 2 6.60 -16.69 -5.74
CA ASP A 2 5.32 -17.02 -6.36
C ASP A 2 4.24 -16.87 -5.31
N GLN A 3 3.85 -15.61 -5.07
CA GLN A 3 2.69 -15.34 -4.25
C GLN A 3 1.45 -15.56 -5.12
N VAL A 4 0.93 -16.79 -5.08
CA VAL A 4 -0.37 -17.14 -5.66
C VAL A 4 -1.43 -16.44 -4.81
N TYR A 5 -1.79 -15.22 -5.20
CA TYR A 5 -2.90 -14.51 -4.56
C TYR A 5 -4.20 -15.21 -4.96
N PRO A 6 -5.01 -15.68 -3.99
CA PRO A 6 -6.30 -16.23 -4.31
C PRO A 6 -7.13 -15.15 -5.01
N ILE A 7 -7.61 -15.49 -6.20
CA ILE A 7 -8.68 -14.76 -6.88
C ILE A 7 -9.80 -14.54 -5.87
N VAL A 8 -10.18 -13.28 -5.68
CA VAL A 8 -11.25 -12.91 -4.75
C VAL A 8 -12.54 -13.61 -5.18
N GLU A 9 -13.14 -14.40 -4.30
CA GLU A 9 -14.45 -15.06 -4.51
C GLU A 9 -15.62 -14.07 -4.42
N GLY A 10 -15.55 -12.99 -5.21
CA GLY A 10 -16.62 -12.00 -5.34
C GLY A 10 -16.97 -11.76 -6.82
N PRO A 11 -18.11 -11.11 -7.12
CA PRO A 11 -18.50 -10.81 -8.49
C PRO A 11 -17.41 -9.97 -9.18
N VAL A 12 -16.88 -10.49 -10.30
CA VAL A 12 -15.83 -9.84 -11.09
C VAL A 12 -16.48 -9.09 -12.26
N GLY A 13 -16.15 -7.81 -12.41
CA GLY A 13 -16.64 -6.97 -13.51
C GLY A 13 -15.58 -6.69 -14.57
N ARG A 14 -15.96 -6.68 -15.85
CA ARG A 14 -15.14 -6.11 -16.94
C ARG A 14 -15.46 -4.62 -17.04
N THR A 15 -14.41 -3.79 -17.10
CA THR A 15 -14.55 -2.33 -17.23
C THR A 15 -13.63 -1.84 -18.33
N ASN A 16 -14.12 -0.95 -19.19
CA ASN A 16 -13.29 -0.24 -20.16
C ASN A 16 -12.86 1.10 -19.56
N ILE A 17 -11.55 1.27 -19.34
CA ILE A 17 -10.96 2.50 -18.81
C ILE A 17 -9.72 2.85 -19.63
N VAL A 18 -9.46 4.15 -19.79
CA VAL A 18 -8.23 4.66 -20.40
C VAL A 18 -7.15 4.71 -19.33
N LEU A 19 -5.98 4.14 -19.63
CA LEU A 19 -4.83 4.09 -18.72
C LEU A 19 -3.59 4.64 -19.43
N ASP A 20 -2.72 5.29 -18.65
CA ASP A 20 -1.40 5.67 -19.12
C ASP A 20 -0.52 4.42 -19.28
N ASP A 21 -0.08 4.16 -20.51
CA ASP A 21 0.70 2.98 -20.86
C ASP A 21 2.12 3.00 -20.26
N GLY A 22 2.70 4.19 -20.07
CA GLY A 22 4.01 4.35 -19.43
C GLY A 22 3.95 4.03 -17.94
N LEU A 23 2.88 4.44 -17.26
CA LEU A 23 2.62 4.11 -15.87
C LEU A 23 2.40 2.62 -15.68
N ILE A 24 1.59 1.99 -16.54
CA ILE A 24 1.34 0.55 -16.46
C ILE A 24 2.61 -0.26 -16.74
N LYS A 25 3.44 0.13 -17.71
CA LYS A 25 4.73 -0.53 -17.94
C LYS A 25 5.62 -0.47 -16.71
N ARG A 26 5.75 0.70 -16.08
CA ARG A 26 6.52 0.85 -14.83
C ARG A 26 5.93 0.02 -13.70
N ALA A 27 4.60 0.02 -13.54
CA ALA A 27 3.92 -0.78 -12.53
C ALA A 27 4.18 -2.28 -12.74
N MET A 28 4.13 -2.76 -13.98
CA MET A 28 4.44 -4.15 -14.33
C MET A 28 5.91 -4.50 -14.03
N GLN A 29 6.86 -3.61 -14.34
CA GLN A 29 8.28 -3.82 -14.03
C GLN A 29 8.56 -3.90 -12.52
N VAL A 30 7.98 -2.98 -11.74
CA VAL A 30 8.19 -2.93 -10.28
C VAL A 30 7.50 -4.10 -9.59
N SER A 31 6.31 -4.49 -10.05
CA SER A 31 5.54 -5.57 -9.41
C SER A 31 5.87 -6.97 -9.92
N GLY A 32 6.47 -7.11 -11.11
CA GLY A 32 6.65 -8.39 -11.79
C GLY A 32 5.37 -8.91 -12.47
N ALA A 33 4.35 -8.07 -12.66
CA ALA A 33 3.09 -8.48 -13.26
C ALA A 33 3.26 -8.82 -14.75
N LYS A 34 2.69 -9.96 -15.17
CA LYS A 34 2.75 -10.43 -16.57
C LYS A 34 1.73 -9.73 -17.48
N THR A 35 0.67 -9.16 -16.91
CA THR A 35 -0.42 -8.52 -17.68
C THR A 35 -0.83 -7.18 -17.08
N LYS A 36 -1.37 -6.27 -17.91
CA LYS A 36 -1.93 -4.99 -17.47
C LYS A 36 -3.02 -5.20 -16.39
N ARG A 37 -3.89 -6.20 -16.57
CA ARG A 37 -4.94 -6.55 -15.61
C ARG A 37 -4.37 -6.92 -14.24
N GLN A 38 -3.33 -7.75 -14.23
CA GLN A 38 -2.67 -8.18 -12.99
C GLN A 38 -2.01 -7.01 -12.27
N ALA A 39 -1.34 -6.12 -13.00
CA ALA A 39 -0.75 -4.91 -12.42
C ALA A 39 -1.80 -4.01 -11.76
N VAL A 40 -2.96 -3.83 -12.42
CA VAL A 40 -4.07 -3.03 -11.88
C VAL A 40 -4.70 -3.68 -10.64
N ASP A 41 -4.95 -4.99 -10.67
CA ASP A 41 -5.50 -5.72 -9.51
C ASP A 41 -4.58 -5.60 -8.30
N TRP A 42 -3.28 -5.79 -8.49
CA TRP A 42 -2.29 -5.65 -7.43
C TRP A 42 -2.21 -4.23 -6.88
N ALA A 43 -2.20 -3.22 -7.76
CA ALA A 43 -2.17 -1.82 -7.34
C ALA A 43 -3.38 -1.45 -6.47
N LEU A 44 -4.58 -1.93 -6.83
CA LEU A 44 -5.80 -1.68 -6.06
C LEU A 44 -5.78 -2.38 -4.70
N ARG A 45 -5.33 -3.63 -4.63
CA ARG A 45 -5.19 -4.36 -3.36
C ARG A 45 -4.20 -3.67 -2.43
N GLU A 46 -3.04 -3.29 -2.96
CA GLU A 46 -1.99 -2.62 -2.21
C GLU A 46 -2.49 -1.27 -1.68
N LEU A 47 -3.24 -0.52 -2.49
CA LEU A 47 -3.86 0.73 -2.06
C LEU A 47 -4.81 0.53 -0.87
N VAL A 48 -5.68 -0.48 -0.93
CA VAL A 48 -6.62 -0.79 0.15
C VAL A 48 -5.88 -1.25 1.40
N ALA A 49 -4.92 -2.16 1.26
CA ALA A 49 -4.12 -2.68 2.37
C ALA A 49 -3.32 -1.57 3.06
N ARG A 50 -2.69 -0.67 2.30
CA ARG A 50 -1.99 0.48 2.87
C ARG A 50 -2.95 1.39 3.62
N ARG A 51 -4.12 1.68 3.02
CA ARG A 51 -5.05 2.65 3.60
C ARG A 51 -5.71 2.13 4.88
N SER A 52 -5.98 0.83 4.98
CA SER A 52 -6.48 0.22 6.22
C SER A 52 -5.45 0.33 7.34
N VAL A 53 -4.17 0.06 7.06
CA VAL A 53 -3.07 0.25 8.01
C VAL A 53 -2.93 1.70 8.45
N TYR A 54 -2.93 2.66 7.51
CA TYR A 54 -2.85 4.08 7.84
C TYR A 54 -4.02 4.55 8.71
N GLN A 55 -5.23 4.07 8.45
CA GLN A 55 -6.39 4.38 9.29
C GLN A 55 -6.26 3.80 10.70
N ALA A 56 -5.78 2.56 10.83
CA ALA A 56 -5.52 1.93 12.12
C ALA A 56 -4.46 2.70 12.92
N LEU A 57 -3.34 3.06 12.29
CA LEU A 57 -2.29 3.89 12.89
C LEU A 57 -2.81 5.27 13.30
N ARG A 58 -3.65 5.89 12.46
CA ARG A 58 -4.25 7.20 12.79
C ARG A 58 -5.19 7.13 13.99
N LYS A 59 -5.86 6.00 14.24
CA LYS A 59 -6.67 5.77 15.47
C LYS A 59 -5.83 5.63 16.74
N LEU A 60 -4.57 5.22 16.61
CA LEU A 60 -3.61 5.09 17.71
C LEU A 60 -2.90 6.43 18.04
N ARG A 61 -3.01 7.43 17.15
CA ARG A 61 -2.42 8.76 17.37
C ARG A 61 -2.97 9.39 18.66
N GLY A 62 -2.07 9.75 19.57
CA GLY A 62 -2.40 10.35 20.87
C GLY A 62 -2.85 9.35 21.95
N LYS A 63 -2.94 8.05 21.65
CA LYS A 63 -3.28 7.01 22.61
C LYS A 63 -2.07 6.25 23.15
N LEU A 64 -0.95 6.27 22.43
CA LEU A 64 0.29 5.68 22.94
C LEU A 64 0.95 6.67 23.92
N PRO A 65 1.20 6.27 25.17
CA PRO A 65 2.05 7.04 26.06
C PRO A 65 3.44 7.12 25.43
N TRP A 66 3.99 8.33 25.37
CA TRP A 66 5.37 8.51 24.97
C TRP A 66 6.25 8.31 26.21
N GLU A 67 7.00 7.22 26.25
CA GLU A 67 7.97 6.95 27.31
C GLU A 67 9.33 7.56 26.93
N GLY A 68 9.67 8.66 27.57
CA GLY A 68 10.94 9.37 27.42
C GLY A 68 10.91 10.72 28.14
N ASP A 69 12.07 11.37 28.32
CA ASP A 69 12.13 12.77 28.72
C ASP A 69 12.66 13.59 27.54
N VAL A 70 11.82 14.45 26.96
CA VAL A 70 12.18 15.26 25.78
C VAL A 70 13.43 16.12 26.07
N ARG A 71 13.67 16.47 27.33
CA ARG A 71 14.80 17.30 27.75
C ARG A 71 16.13 16.57 27.64
N THR A 72 16.19 15.26 27.91
CA THR A 72 17.43 14.47 27.76
C THR A 72 17.86 14.40 26.30
N TRP A 73 16.93 14.17 25.37
CA TRP A 73 17.22 14.11 23.93
C TRP A 73 17.68 15.45 23.35
N ARG A 74 17.21 16.58 23.92
CA ARG A 74 17.65 17.92 23.49
C ARG A 74 19.05 18.27 24.00
N ARG A 75 19.47 17.75 25.16
CA ARG A 75 20.80 18.01 25.74
C ARG A 75 21.93 17.29 24.99
N THR A 76 21.66 16.13 24.40
CA THR A 76 22.65 15.36 23.61
C THR A 76 22.98 15.97 22.25
N ARG A 77 22.32 17.09 21.87
CA ARG A 77 22.51 17.78 20.58
C ARG A 77 23.33 19.08 20.65
N SER A 78 23.91 19.43 21.81
CA SER A 78 24.90 20.52 21.92
C SER A 78 26.31 19.99 22.06
#